data_AF-A0A933QSF3-F1
#
_entry.id   AF-A0A933QSF3-F1
#
_cell.length_a   1.000
_cell.length_b   1.000
_cell.length_c   1.000
_cell.angle_alpha   90.00
_cell.angle_beta   90.00
_cell.angle_gamma   90.00
#
_symmetry.space_group_name_H-M   'P 1'
#
loop_
_entity.id
_entity.type
_entity.pdbx_description
1 polymer ?
#
loop_
_entity_poly.entity_id
_entity_poly.type
_entity_poly.pdbx_seq_one_letter_code
_entity_poly.pdbx_strand_id
1 'polypeptide(L)'
;MLDNHRTFFLKRLNDHLVYMKRVKRMLEGKEHFLGTDYHFCALGKWMYGIGLTEVQAFESEKLEQLFKSLFEPHQHFHEASRRAIEMFQAHDAAAARAAETEMIRLSGRLVDIFLKMDGLVQTLAQPSYAIPLQEMQLTPA
;
A
#
# COMPACT_ATOMS: atom_id res chain seq x y z
N MET A 1 -2.20 -19.98 14.84
CA MET A 1 -1.45 -18.85 14.24
C MET A 1 -2.26 -18.23 13.09
N LEU A 2 -3.45 -17.69 13.35
CA LEU A 2 -4.38 -17.21 12.30
C LEU A 2 -4.55 -15.68 12.26
N ASP A 3 -3.83 -14.92 13.10
CA ASP A 3 -4.02 -13.47 13.21
C ASP A 3 -3.07 -12.61 12.37
N ASN A 4 -2.10 -13.22 11.67
CA ASN A 4 -1.03 -12.46 11.00
C ASN A 4 -1.40 -11.96 9.59
N HIS A 5 -2.47 -12.49 8.97
CA HIS A 5 -2.87 -12.11 7.60
C HIS A 5 -3.73 -10.85 7.56
N ARG A 6 -4.55 -10.59 8.59
CA ARG A 6 -5.51 -9.46 8.62
C ARG A 6 -4.87 -8.07 8.65
N THR A 7 -3.59 -7.98 9.00
CA THR A 7 -2.88 -6.70 9.14
C THR A 7 -1.66 -6.62 8.22
N PHE A 8 -1.43 -7.66 7.39
CA PHE A 8 -0.23 -7.77 6.58
C PHE A 8 -0.05 -6.59 5.62
N PHE A 9 -1.05 -6.31 4.78
CA PHE A 9 -0.98 -5.20 3.83
C PHE A 9 -1.15 -3.84 4.50
N LEU A 10 -1.91 -3.76 5.60
CA LEU A 10 -2.01 -2.54 6.40
C LEU A 10 -0.66 -2.12 7.01
N LYS A 11 0.18 -3.07 7.40
CA LYS A 11 1.55 -2.80 7.84
C LYS A 11 2.39 -2.21 6.71
N ARG A 12 2.31 -2.76 5.49
CA ARG A 12 3.02 -2.24 4.31
C ARG A 12 2.53 -0.86 3.91
N LEU A 13 1.23 -0.61 4.02
CA LEU A 13 0.65 0.72 3.84
C LEU A 13 1.18 1.72 4.89
N ASN A 14 1.30 1.30 6.15
CA ASN A 14 1.85 2.16 7.19
C ASN A 14 3.29 2.59 6.90
N ASP A 15 4.13 1.70 6.36
CA ASP A 15 5.51 2.04 5.94
C ASP A 15 5.54 3.23 4.96
N HIS A 16 4.58 3.26 4.02
CA HIS A 16 4.39 4.36 3.06
C HIS A 16 3.87 5.65 3.73
N LEU A 17 2.87 5.54 4.60
CA LEU A 17 2.32 6.70 5.32
C LEU A 17 3.35 7.37 6.25
N VAL A 18 4.25 6.58 6.84
CA VAL A 18 5.38 7.11 7.63
C VAL A 18 6.28 7.97 6.76
N TYR A 19 6.65 7.52 5.56
CA TYR A 19 7.43 8.31 4.61
C TYR A 19 6.70 9.60 4.23
N MET A 20 5.42 9.51 3.85
CA MET A 20 4.61 10.66 3.46
C MET A 20 4.53 11.72 4.58
N LYS A 21 4.42 11.29 5.84
CA LYS A 21 4.45 12.18 7.00
C LYS A 21 5.77 12.96 7.11
N ARG A 22 6.91 12.35 6.79
CA ARG A 22 8.22 13.03 6.79
C ARG A 22 8.30 14.09 5.71
N VAL A 23 7.84 13.78 4.49
CA VAL A 23 7.77 14.77 3.41
C VAL A 23 6.91 15.97 3.81
N LYS A 24 5.72 15.73 4.37
CA LYS A 24 4.85 16.83 4.84
C LYS A 24 5.52 17.70 5.90
N ARG A 25 6.16 17.09 6.91
CA ARG A 25 6.89 17.86 7.93
C ARG A 25 8.03 18.68 7.32
N MET A 26 8.71 18.16 6.31
CA MET A 26 9.73 18.92 5.59
C MET A 26 9.13 20.13 4.88
N LEU A 27 8.04 19.95 4.13
CA LEU A 27 7.35 21.04 3.43
C LEU A 27 6.73 22.07 4.39
N GLU A 28 6.50 21.69 5.65
CA GLU A 28 6.09 22.59 6.73
C GLU A 28 7.27 23.29 7.44
N GLY A 29 8.51 23.00 7.03
CA GLY A 29 9.73 23.51 7.69
C GLY A 29 10.00 22.90 9.07
N LYS A 30 9.36 21.78 9.41
CA LYS A 30 9.44 21.11 10.73
C LYS A 30 10.42 19.94 10.78
N GLU A 31 11.01 19.56 9.64
CA GLU A 31 12.00 18.49 9.55
C GLU A 31 12.99 18.74 8.41
N HIS A 32 14.25 18.38 8.62
CA HIS A 32 15.23 18.25 7.54
C HIS A 32 15.14 16.84 6.93
N PHE A 33 14.56 16.74 5.74
CA PHE A 33 14.42 15.49 4.99
C PHE A 33 14.64 15.74 3.50
N LEU A 34 15.48 14.93 2.86
CA LEU A 34 15.82 15.09 1.44
C LEU A 34 15.06 14.12 0.52
N GLY A 35 14.10 13.38 1.07
CA GLY A 35 13.51 12.25 0.40
C GLY A 35 14.40 11.01 0.50
N THR A 36 14.02 9.98 -0.24
CA THR A 36 14.72 8.69 -0.34
C THR A 36 14.35 8.10 -1.69
N ASP A 37 15.27 7.38 -2.32
CA ASP A 37 14.97 6.60 -3.51
C ASP A 37 13.84 5.60 -3.24
N TYR A 38 13.03 5.33 -4.26
CA TYR A 38 11.89 4.42 -4.15
C TYR A 38 12.30 2.97 -3.88
N HIS A 39 13.54 2.55 -4.12
CA HIS A 39 14.02 1.23 -3.69
C HIS A 39 14.41 1.19 -2.21
N PHE A 40 14.73 2.33 -1.60
CA PHE A 40 15.35 2.39 -0.28
C PHE A 40 14.40 2.82 0.84
N CYS A 41 13.17 3.24 0.53
CA CYS A 41 12.14 3.39 1.56
C CYS A 41 11.70 2.02 2.11
N ALA A 42 11.08 1.98 3.29
CA ALA A 42 10.70 0.72 3.94
C ALA A 42 9.75 -0.12 3.06
N LEU A 43 8.78 0.54 2.41
CA LEU A 43 7.90 -0.12 1.45
C LEU A 43 8.67 -0.62 0.22
N GLY A 44 9.54 0.20 -0.35
CA GLY A 44 10.38 -0.13 -1.51
C GLY A 44 11.27 -1.34 -1.27
N LYS A 45 11.97 -1.37 -0.14
CA LYS A 45 12.81 -2.52 0.26
C LYS A 45 12.01 -3.82 0.32
N TRP A 46 10.75 -3.74 0.74
CA TRP A 46 9.86 -4.89 0.70
C TRP A 46 9.45 -5.24 -0.73
N MET A 47 8.93 -4.28 -1.51
CA MET A 47 8.44 -4.52 -2.88
C MET A 47 9.51 -5.12 -3.80
N TYR A 48 10.73 -4.59 -3.74
CA TYR A 48 11.85 -5.02 -4.57
C TYR A 48 12.69 -6.14 -3.94
N GLY A 49 12.39 -6.51 -2.69
CA GLY A 49 12.99 -7.63 -1.99
C GLY A 49 12.04 -8.83 -1.95
N ILE A 50 11.65 -9.23 -0.75
CA ILE A 50 10.85 -10.44 -0.51
C ILE A 50 9.37 -10.31 -0.84
N GLY A 51 8.89 -9.11 -1.21
CA GLY A 51 7.47 -8.81 -1.30
C GLY A 51 6.71 -9.66 -2.30
N LEU A 52 7.31 -9.97 -3.46
CA LEU A 52 6.69 -10.87 -4.43
C LEU A 52 6.51 -12.28 -3.85
N THR A 53 7.54 -12.82 -3.19
CA THR A 53 7.48 -14.15 -2.55
C THR A 53 6.41 -14.20 -1.47
N GLU A 54 6.31 -13.16 -0.62
CA GLU A 54 5.26 -13.10 0.41
C GLU A 54 3.85 -12.97 -0.18
N VAL A 55 3.69 -12.26 -1.32
CA VAL A 55 2.40 -12.16 -2.02
C VAL A 55 2.02 -13.49 -2.69
N GLN A 56 2.98 -14.19 -3.30
CA GLN A 56 2.76 -15.49 -3.95
C GLN A 56 2.31 -16.58 -2.97
N ALA A 57 2.68 -16.47 -1.69
CA ALA A 57 2.24 -17.39 -0.64
C ALA A 57 0.72 -17.37 -0.38
N PHE A 58 -0.02 -16.39 -0.92
CA PHE A 58 -1.49 -16.36 -0.89
C PHE A 58 -2.14 -17.07 -2.08
N GLU A 59 -1.34 -17.63 -3.00
CA GLU A 59 -1.81 -18.44 -4.14
C GLU A 59 -2.92 -17.77 -4.97
N SER A 60 -2.82 -16.45 -5.17
CA SER A 60 -3.84 -15.64 -5.84
C SER A 60 -3.24 -14.80 -6.96
N GLU A 61 -3.52 -15.17 -8.21
CA GLU A 61 -3.06 -14.42 -9.39
C GLU A 61 -3.54 -12.96 -9.36
N LYS A 62 -4.78 -12.73 -8.92
CA LYS A 62 -5.34 -11.38 -8.76
C LYS A 62 -4.55 -10.54 -7.75
N LEU A 63 -4.07 -11.15 -6.66
CA LEU A 63 -3.25 -10.48 -5.67
C LEU A 63 -1.86 -10.15 -6.22
N GLU A 64 -1.25 -11.05 -6.99
CA GLU A 64 0.01 -10.79 -7.70
C GLU A 64 -0.11 -9.66 -8.71
N GLN A 65 -1.21 -9.59 -9.47
CA GLN A 65 -1.47 -8.50 -10.41
C GLN A 65 -1.62 -7.15 -9.69
N LEU A 66 -2.35 -7.12 -8.56
CA LEU A 66 -2.44 -5.92 -7.72
C LEU A 66 -1.07 -5.50 -7.17
N PHE A 67 -0.26 -6.45 -6.69
CA PHE A 67 1.09 -6.17 -6.22
C PHE A 67 1.97 -5.54 -7.32
N LYS A 68 1.97 -6.10 -8.53
CA LYS A 68 2.71 -5.54 -9.67
C LYS A 68 2.24 -4.13 -10.03
N SER A 69 0.96 -3.82 -9.82
CA SER A 69 0.41 -2.48 -10.08
C SER A 69 0.89 -1.40 -9.09
N LEU A 70 1.55 -1.77 -7.99
CA LEU A 70 2.13 -0.81 -7.03
C LEU A 70 3.40 -0.12 -7.56
N PHE A 71 4.16 -0.77 -8.44
CA PHE A 71 5.53 -0.34 -8.78
C PHE A 71 5.57 1.03 -9.47
N GLU A 72 4.77 1.23 -10.52
CA GLU A 72 4.68 2.50 -11.25
C GLU A 72 4.22 3.68 -10.37
N PRO A 73 3.07 3.62 -9.67
CA PRO A 73 2.62 4.75 -8.86
C PRO A 73 3.56 5.02 -7.68
N HIS A 74 4.28 4.01 -7.17
CA HIS A 74 5.28 4.18 -6.13
C HIS A 74 6.50 4.96 -6.62
N GLN A 75 7.04 4.61 -7.79
CA GLN A 75 8.12 5.36 -8.40
C GLN A 75 7.72 6.82 -8.65
N HIS A 76 6.57 7.04 -9.29
CA HIS A 76 6.09 8.40 -9.57
C HIS A 76 5.80 9.20 -8.30
N PHE A 77 5.33 8.56 -7.23
CA PHE A 77 5.14 9.21 -5.93
C PHE A 77 6.47 9.77 -5.39
N HIS A 78 7.55 8.99 -5.47
CA HIS A 78 8.88 9.41 -5.04
C HIS A 78 9.47 10.51 -5.93
N GLU A 79 9.21 10.46 -7.24
CA GLU A 79 9.61 11.54 -8.14
C GLU A 79 8.88 12.84 -7.83
N ALA A 80 7.57 12.77 -7.54
CA ALA A 80 6.77 13.93 -7.13
C ALA A 80 7.19 14.48 -5.77
N SER A 81 7.49 13.62 -4.79
CA SER A 81 7.96 14.05 -3.47
C SER A 81 9.31 14.77 -3.56
N ARG A 82 10.25 14.24 -4.35
CA ARG A 82 11.54 14.88 -4.62
C ARG A 82 11.35 16.26 -5.25
N ARG A 83 10.52 16.37 -6.29
CA ARG A 83 10.20 17.67 -6.93
C ARG A 83 9.62 18.66 -5.92
N ALA A 84 8.69 18.23 -5.06
CA ALA A 84 8.09 19.10 -4.05
C ALA A 84 9.15 19.65 -3.08
N ILE A 85 10.05 18.78 -2.60
CA ILE A 85 11.18 19.14 -1.72
C ILE A 85 12.11 20.14 -2.40
N GLU A 86 12.51 19.88 -3.65
CA GLU A 86 13.41 20.74 -4.42
C GLU A 86 12.81 22.14 -4.65
N MET A 87 11.53 22.22 -5.04
CA MET A 87 10.85 23.50 -5.26
C MET A 87 10.66 24.27 -3.96
N PHE A 88 10.39 23.58 -2.85
CA PHE A 88 10.30 24.21 -1.53
C PHE A 88 11.66 24.81 -1.11
N GLN A 89 12.76 24.08 -1.33
CA GLN A 89 14.12 24.56 -1.05
C GLN A 89 14.53 25.72 -1.96
N ALA A 90 14.02 25.76 -3.18
CA ALA A 90 14.19 26.87 -4.11
C ALA A 90 13.27 28.08 -3.82
N HIS A 91 12.48 28.03 -2.75
CA HIS A 91 11.48 29.04 -2.39
C HIS A 91 10.38 29.27 -3.43
N ASP A 92 10.14 28.30 -4.32
CA ASP A 92 9.01 28.30 -5.26
C ASP A 92 7.81 27.57 -4.64
N ALA A 93 7.05 28.32 -3.83
CA ALA A 93 5.90 27.78 -3.12
C ALA A 93 4.79 27.26 -4.05
N ALA A 94 4.63 27.87 -5.24
CA ALA A 94 3.60 27.47 -6.18
C ALA A 94 3.95 26.11 -6.82
N ALA A 95 5.19 25.96 -7.31
CA ALA A 95 5.66 24.71 -7.88
C ALA A 95 5.74 23.59 -6.82
N ALA A 96 6.17 23.91 -5.60
CA ALA A 96 6.18 22.95 -4.49
C ALA A 96 4.77 22.41 -4.20
N ARG A 97 3.76 23.28 -4.17
CA ARG A 97 2.36 22.89 -3.93
C ARG A 97 1.77 22.06 -5.06
N ALA A 98 2.10 22.37 -6.31
CA ALA A 98 1.68 21.59 -7.47
C ALA A 98 2.28 20.17 -7.41
N ALA A 99 3.57 20.05 -7.12
CA ALA A 99 4.24 18.76 -6.95
C ALA A 99 3.71 17.97 -5.74
N GLU A 100 3.43 18.64 -4.62
CA GLU A 100 2.80 18.01 -3.44
C GLU A 100 1.41 17.46 -3.78
N THR A 101 0.61 18.21 -4.55
CA THR A 101 -0.74 17.77 -4.97
C THR A 101 -0.66 16.49 -5.79
N GLU A 102 0.27 16.42 -6.74
CA GLU A 102 0.51 15.22 -7.53
C GLU A 102 0.99 14.05 -6.67
N MET A 103 1.92 14.30 -5.74
CA MET A 103 2.36 13.31 -4.75
C MET A 103 1.18 12.76 -3.93
N ILE A 104 0.27 13.61 -3.44
CA ILE A 104 -0.91 13.18 -2.67
C ILE A 104 -1.83 12.31 -3.54
N ARG A 105 -2.06 12.68 -4.81
CA ARG A 105 -2.88 11.90 -5.74
C ARG A 105 -2.29 10.51 -5.99
N LEU A 106 -0.99 10.42 -6.22
CA LEU A 106 -0.28 9.15 -6.39
C LEU A 106 -0.30 8.31 -5.12
N SER A 107 -0.18 8.95 -3.95
CA SER A 107 -0.35 8.27 -2.67
C SER A 107 -1.76 7.70 -2.51
N GLY A 108 -2.80 8.40 -2.97
CA GLY A 108 -4.17 7.88 -2.98
C GLY A 108 -4.28 6.60 -3.81
N ARG A 109 -3.66 6.54 -4.99
CA ARG A 109 -3.61 5.32 -5.82
C ARG A 109 -2.96 4.15 -5.08
N LEU A 110 -1.86 4.39 -4.37
CA LEU A 110 -1.18 3.35 -3.58
C LEU A 110 -2.08 2.83 -2.44
N VAL A 111 -2.71 3.75 -1.69
CA VAL A 111 -3.66 3.41 -0.62
C VAL A 111 -4.78 2.53 -1.16
N ASP A 112 -5.40 2.91 -2.28
CA ASP A 112 -6.48 2.15 -2.90
C ASP A 112 -6.07 0.73 -3.29
N ILE A 113 -4.85 0.56 -3.83
CA ILE A 113 -4.33 -0.77 -4.18
C ILE A 113 -4.12 -1.60 -2.92
N PHE A 114 -3.49 -1.05 -1.87
CA PHE A 114 -3.30 -1.77 -0.61
C PHE A 114 -4.63 -2.19 0.04
N LEU A 115 -5.65 -1.32 0.04
CA LEU A 115 -6.97 -1.65 0.56
C LEU A 115 -7.65 -2.76 -0.25
N LYS A 116 -7.50 -2.77 -1.58
CA LYS A 116 -7.99 -3.86 -2.43
C LYS A 116 -7.27 -5.18 -2.15
N MET A 117 -5.96 -5.15 -1.96
CA MET A 117 -5.15 -6.33 -1.62
C MET A 117 -5.57 -6.90 -0.26
N ASP A 118 -5.74 -6.03 0.73
CA ASP A 118 -6.17 -6.41 2.07
C ASP A 118 -7.58 -7.03 2.05
N GLY A 119 -8.54 -6.40 1.38
CA GLY A 119 -9.90 -6.94 1.23
C GLY A 119 -9.93 -8.29 0.47
N LEU A 120 -9.05 -8.48 -0.52
CA LEU A 120 -8.93 -9.75 -1.23
C LEU A 120 -8.44 -10.86 -0.28
N VAL A 121 -7.39 -10.60 0.50
CA VAL A 121 -6.90 -11.57 1.49
C VAL A 121 -7.92 -11.87 2.58
N GLN A 122 -8.66 -10.87 3.05
CA GLN A 122 -9.73 -11.09 4.02
C GLN A 122 -10.82 -12.01 3.46
N THR A 123 -11.11 -11.94 2.15
CA THR A 123 -12.06 -12.82 1.47
C THR A 123 -11.51 -14.24 1.32
N LEU A 124 -10.24 -14.39 0.96
CA LEU A 124 -9.56 -15.70 0.86
C LEU A 124 -9.46 -16.41 2.21
N ALA A 125 -9.38 -15.65 3.31
CA ALA A 125 -9.26 -16.18 4.67
C ALA A 125 -10.61 -16.59 5.30
N GLN A 126 -11.77 -16.36 4.64
CA GLN A 126 -13.06 -16.83 5.15
C GLN A 126 -13.27 -18.31 4.79
N PRO A 127 -13.57 -19.20 5.75
CA PRO A 127 -13.99 -20.55 5.42
C PRO A 127 -15.33 -20.51 4.67
N SER A 128 -15.39 -21.16 3.52
CA SER A 128 -16.61 -21.41 2.75
C SER A 128 -17.61 -22.19 3.60
N TYR A 129 -18.56 -21.52 4.26
CA TYR A 129 -19.75 -22.16 4.83
C TYR A 129 -20.73 -22.49 3.70
N ALA A 130 -20.40 -23.50 2.89
CA ALA A 130 -21.41 -24.23 2.14
C ALA A 130 -22.05 -25.22 3.12
N ILE A 131 -23.20 -24.86 3.70
CA ILE A 131 -24.00 -25.80 4.47
C ILE A 131 -24.51 -26.86 3.49
N PRO A 132 -24.13 -28.15 3.63
CA PRO A 132 -24.80 -29.20 2.87
C PRO A 132 -26.22 -29.29 3.41
N LEU A 133 -27.22 -29.05 2.56
CA LEU A 133 -28.61 -29.40 2.85
C LEU A 133 -28.72 -30.93 2.83
N GLN A 134 -28.30 -31.59 3.91
CA GLN A 134 -28.61 -32.99 4.15
C GLN A 134 -29.91 -33.06 4.98
N GLU A 135 -30.99 -33.23 4.23
CA GLU A 135 -32.20 -33.99 4.54
C GLU A 135 -32.52 -34.20 6.03
N MET A 136 -33.43 -33.36 6.53
CA MET A 136 -34.21 -33.66 7.71
C MET A 136 -35.24 -34.74 7.35
N GLN A 137 -34.83 -36.01 7.38
CA GLN A 137 -35.75 -37.14 7.31
C GLN A 137 -36.64 -37.11 8.57
N LEU A 138 -37.91 -36.73 8.36
CA LEU A 138 -38.98 -36.91 9.33
C LEU A 138 -39.27 -38.41 9.45
N THR A 139 -38.93 -39.02 10.58
CA THR A 139 -39.51 -40.31 10.95
C THR A 139 -40.92 -40.11 11.51
N PRO A 140 -41.91 -40.93 11.13
CA PRO A 140 -43.25 -40.83 11.68
C PRO A 140 -43.34 -41.56 13.03
N ALA A 141 -44.16 -41.02 13.94
CA ALA A 141 -44.71 -41.74 15.08
C ALA A 141 -46.21 -41.94 14.84
#